data_AF-S6CS03-F1
#
_entry.id   AF-S6CS03-F1
#
_cell.length_a   1.000
_cell.length_b   1.000
_cell.length_c   1.000
_cell.angle_alpha   90.00
_cell.angle_beta   90.00
_cell.angle_gamma   90.00
#
_symmetry.space_group_name_H-M   'P 1'
#
loop_
_entity.id
_entity.type
_entity.pdbx_description
1 polymer ?
#
loop_
_entity_poly.entity_id
_entity_poly.type
_entity_poly.pdbx_seq_one_letter_code
_entity_poly.pdbx_strand_id
1 'polypeptide(L)'
;SLLVRLVPAAALMIALGYPGDSGMTMGLAPSVWGLLSTIPFLYILYVLFVELGKSLERQSEAVQRKIKELRLLLLATWGVYPI
;
A
#
# COMPACT_ATOMS: atom_id res chain seq x y z
N SER A 1 -16.95 1.30 -0.54
CA SER A 1 -16.15 2.47 -0.10
C SER A 1 -14.68 2.13 -0.20
N LEU A 2 -13.85 3.02 -0.77
CA LEU A 2 -12.39 2.81 -0.89
C LEU A 2 -11.70 2.69 0.47
N LEU A 3 -12.18 3.43 1.48
CA LEU A 3 -11.63 3.39 2.84
C LEU A 3 -11.75 2.01 3.48
N VAL A 4 -12.85 1.31 3.24
CA VAL A 4 -13.08 -0.06 3.76
C VAL A 4 -12.12 -1.07 3.13
N ARG A 5 -11.56 -0.78 1.95
CA ARG A 5 -10.54 -1.62 1.29
C ARG A 5 -9.13 -1.24 1.73
N LEU A 6 -8.84 0.06 1.79
CA LEU A 6 -7.49 0.56 2.04
C LEU A 6 -7.10 0.51 3.52
N VAL A 7 -8.01 0.82 4.45
CA VAL A 7 -7.68 0.86 5.89
C VAL A 7 -7.30 -0.51 6.43
N PRO A 8 -8.09 -1.59 6.21
CA PRO A 8 -7.69 -2.91 6.67
C PRO A 8 -6.43 -3.42 5.97
N ALA A 9 -6.26 -3.12 4.68
CA ALA A 9 -5.06 -3.50 3.95
C ALA A 9 -3.80 -2.83 4.52
N ALA A 10 -3.87 -1.53 4.85
CA ALA A 10 -2.77 -0.81 5.48
C ALA A 10 -2.46 -1.37 6.88
N ALA A 11 -3.50 -1.65 7.69
CA ALA A 11 -3.32 -2.28 8.99
C ALA A 11 -2.65 -3.65 8.89
N LEU A 12 -3.06 -4.49 7.93
CA LEU A 12 -2.45 -5.80 7.66
C LEU A 12 -1.01 -5.68 7.18
N MET A 13 -0.71 -4.74 6.28
CA MET A 13 0.65 -4.48 5.81
C MET A 13 1.59 -4.14 6.98
N ILE A 14 1.18 -3.24 7.86
CA ILE A 14 1.97 -2.87 9.04
C ILE A 14 2.10 -4.06 10.00
N ALA A 15 1.01 -4.78 10.27
CA ALA A 15 1.02 -5.92 11.19
C ALA A 15 1.92 -7.07 10.70
N LEU A 16 1.98 -7.31 9.40
CA LEU A 16 2.84 -8.34 8.80
C LEU A 16 4.31 -7.89 8.69
N GLY A 17 4.58 -6.61 8.52
CA GLY A 17 5.95 -6.09 8.50
C GLY A 17 6.61 -6.04 9.88
N TYR A 18 5.82 -5.75 10.92
CA TYR A 18 6.33 -5.52 12.28
C TYR A 18 7.19 -6.65 12.86
N PRO A 19 6.87 -7.95 12.70
CA PRO A 19 7.73 -9.04 13.18
C PRO A 19 9.12 -9.07 12.52
N GLY A 20 9.21 -8.69 11.24
CA GLY A 20 10.48 -8.57 10.51
C GLY A 20 11.36 -7.45 11.04
N ASP A 21 10.77 -6.26 11.23
CA ASP A 21 11.48 -5.06 11.72
C ASP A 21 11.86 -5.12 13.20
N SER A 22 11.00 -5.71 14.03
CA SER A 22 11.23 -5.80 15.49
C SER A 22 12.19 -6.93 15.89
N GLY A 23 12.55 -7.81 14.95
CA GLY A 23 13.32 -9.02 15.24
C GLY A 23 12.52 -10.12 15.96
N MET A 24 11.24 -9.92 16.22
CA MET A 24 10.34 -10.92 16.81
C MET A 24 9.77 -11.87 15.74
N THR A 25 10.65 -12.52 14.98
CA THR A 25 10.28 -13.17 13.71
C THR A 25 9.52 -14.50 13.84
N MET A 26 9.22 -14.94 15.07
CA MET A 26 8.48 -16.19 15.37
C MET A 26 9.04 -17.44 14.67
N GLY A 27 10.36 -17.48 14.46
CA GLY A 27 11.06 -18.60 13.81
C GLY A 27 11.14 -18.53 12.28
N LEU A 28 10.62 -17.48 11.65
CA LEU A 28 10.78 -17.21 10.21
C LEU A 28 11.93 -16.22 9.96
N ALA A 29 12.44 -16.16 8.73
CA ALA A 29 13.40 -15.12 8.36
C ALA A 29 12.72 -13.75 8.23
N PRO A 30 13.38 -12.62 8.58
CA PRO A 30 12.82 -11.27 8.40
C PRO A 30 12.31 -11.01 6.98
N SER A 31 13.01 -11.54 5.96
CA SER A 31 12.63 -11.42 4.56
C SER A 31 11.28 -12.09 4.22
N VAL A 32 10.89 -13.15 4.94
CA VAL A 32 9.58 -13.80 4.77
C VAL A 32 8.48 -12.86 5.24
N TRP A 33 8.67 -12.16 6.36
CA TRP A 33 7.72 -11.15 6.85
C TRP A 33 7.60 -9.96 5.89
N GLY A 34 8.72 -9.51 5.31
CA GLY A 34 8.72 -8.51 4.23
C GLY A 34 7.92 -8.96 3.00
N LEU A 35 8.09 -10.21 2.56
CA LEU A 35 7.32 -10.78 1.45
C LEU A 35 5.82 -10.88 1.78
N LEU A 36 5.47 -11.30 3.00
CA LEU A 36 4.08 -11.37 3.45
C LEU A 36 3.43 -9.98 3.50
N SER A 37 4.14 -8.96 3.99
CA SER A 37 3.70 -7.56 4.00
C SER A 37 3.56 -6.97 2.58
N THR A 38 4.33 -7.48 1.62
CA THR A 38 4.24 -7.05 0.22
C THR A 38 2.88 -7.39 -0.41
N ILE A 39 2.20 -8.45 0.04
CA ILE A 39 0.89 -8.85 -0.50
C ILE A 39 -0.18 -7.75 -0.29
N PRO A 40 -0.48 -7.29 0.94
CA PRO A 40 -1.41 -6.19 1.14
C PRO A 40 -0.91 -4.87 0.53
N PHE A 41 0.41 -4.64 0.45
CA PHE A 41 0.96 -3.47 -0.24
C PHE A 41 0.61 -3.46 -1.74
N LEU A 42 0.80 -4.57 -2.44
CA LEU A 42 0.41 -4.71 -3.86
C LEU A 42 -1.10 -4.53 -4.05
N TYR A 43 -1.91 -5.02 -3.12
CA TYR A 43 -3.36 -4.78 -3.15
C TYR A 43 -3.71 -3.29 -2.99
N ILE A 44 -3.03 -2.56 -2.08
CA ILE A 44 -3.17 -1.09 -1.96
C ILE A 44 -2.83 -0.42 -3.29
N LEU A 45 -1.71 -0.79 -3.93
CA LEU A 45 -1.35 -0.25 -5.25
C LEU A 45 -2.42 -0.53 -6.31
N TYR A 46 -2.96 -1.76 -6.36
CA TYR A 46 -4.05 -2.09 -7.27
C TYR A 46 -5.28 -1.19 -7.05
N VAL A 47 -5.74 -1.05 -5.81
CA VAL A 47 -6.89 -0.20 -5.48
C VAL A 47 -6.61 1.27 -5.84
N LEU A 48 -5.42 1.76 -5.53
CA LEU A 48 -5.02 3.14 -5.80
C LEU A 48 -4.93 3.44 -7.30
N PHE A 49 -4.30 2.58 -8.09
CA PHE A 49 -4.06 2.86 -9.51
C PHE A 49 -5.23 2.44 -10.41
N VAL A 50 -5.90 1.33 -10.11
CA VAL A 50 -6.97 0.78 -10.95
C VAL A 50 -8.35 1.28 -10.49
N GLU A 51 -8.73 1.04 -9.23
CA GLU A 51 -10.10 1.32 -8.78
C GLU A 51 -10.38 2.80 -8.59
N LEU A 52 -9.47 3.51 -7.92
CA LEU A 52 -9.57 4.95 -7.80
C LEU A 52 -9.38 5.63 -9.17
N GLY A 53 -8.66 5.00 -10.11
CA GLY A 53 -8.50 5.47 -11.49
C GLY A 53 -9.85 5.66 -12.18
N LYS A 54 -10.69 4.62 -12.13
CA LYS A 54 -12.05 4.63 -12.69
C LYS A 54 -12.95 5.71 -12.07
N SER A 55 -12.76 6.02 -10.80
CA SER A 55 -13.55 7.05 -10.10
C SER A 55 -13.11 8.48 -10.45
N LEU A 56 -11.86 8.67 -10.88
CA LEU A 56 -11.28 9.99 -11.18
C LEU A 56 -11.69 10.55 -12.54
N GLU A 57 -12.08 9.70 -13.49
CA GLU A 57 -12.50 10.12 -14.83
C GLU A 57 -13.67 11.11 -14.81
N ARG A 58 -14.46 11.11 -13.72
CA ARG A 58 -15.61 12.00 -13.51
C ARG A 58 -15.26 13.30 -12.78
N GLN A 59 -13.99 13.50 -12.42
CA GLN A 59 -13.51 14.64 -11.65
C GLN A 59 -12.84 15.68 -12.55
N SER A 60 -12.70 16.91 -12.06
CA SER A 60 -11.99 17.97 -12.78
C SER A 60 -10.51 17.65 -12.98
N GLU A 61 -9.91 18.19 -14.05
CA GLU A 61 -8.50 17.95 -14.39
C GLU A 61 -7.55 18.31 -13.24
N ALA A 62 -7.84 19.38 -12.50
CA ALA A 62 -7.04 19.80 -11.34
C ALA A 62 -7.03 18.74 -10.23
N VAL A 63 -8.17 18.09 -9.96
CA VAL A 63 -8.26 17.00 -8.97
C VAL A 63 -7.54 15.76 -9.48
N GLN A 64 -7.75 15.39 -10.75
CA GLN A 64 -7.07 14.24 -11.34
C GLN A 64 -5.54 14.37 -11.26
N ARG A 65 -5.00 15.57 -11.53
CA ARG A 65 -3.56 15.84 -11.44
C ARG A 65 -3.04 15.67 -10.01
N LYS A 66 -3.69 16.28 -9.02
CA LYS A 66 -3.29 16.16 -7.60
C LYS A 66 -3.29 14.70 -7.14
N ILE A 67 -4.29 13.92 -7.53
CA ILE A 67 -4.37 12.51 -7.13
C ILE A 67 -3.29 11.66 -7.82
N LYS A 68 -2.94 11.96 -9.09
CA LYS A 68 -1.80 11.30 -9.76
C LYS A 68 -0.48 11.59 -9.04
N GLU A 69 -0.24 12.83 -8.66
CA GLU A 69 0.95 13.24 -7.89
C GLU A 69 1.01 12.52 -6.53
N LEU A 70 -0.12 12.45 -5.81
CA LEU A 70 -0.21 11.74 -4.53
C LEU A 70 0.06 10.24 -4.65
N ARG A 71 -0.41 9.58 -5.71
CA ARG A 71 -0.14 8.16 -5.96
C ARG A 71 1.34 7.89 -6.19
N LEU A 72 1.99 8.75 -6.96
CA LEU A 72 3.43 8.65 -7.20
C LEU A 72 4.22 8.90 -5.92
N LEU A 73 3.82 9.89 -5.11
CA LEU A 73 4.44 10.15 -3.81
C LEU A 73 4.28 8.96 -2.86
N LEU A 74 3.09 8.35 -2.80
CA LEU A 74 2.85 7.16 -1.99
C LEU A 74 3.74 6.00 -2.46
N LEU A 75 3.83 5.75 -3.76
CA LEU A 75 4.72 4.72 -4.31
C LEU A 75 6.19 5.00 -3.94
N ALA A 76 6.65 6.25 -4.04
CA ALA A 76 8.02 6.63 -3.71
C ALA A 76 8.34 6.47 -2.22
N THR A 77 7.39 6.80 -1.35
CA THR A 77 7.58 6.74 0.11
C THR A 77 7.37 5.35 0.69
N TRP A 78 6.50 4.54 0.10
CA TRP A 78 6.15 3.21 0.61
C TRP A 78 6.80 2.08 -0.18
N GLY A 79 7.31 2.34 -1.39
CA GLY A 79 8.02 1.36 -2.21
C GLY A 79 9.34 0.86 -1.59
N VAL A 80 9.78 1.48 -0.49
CA VAL A 80 10.97 1.07 0.28
C VAL A 80 10.64 0.02 1.35
N TYR A 81 9.39 -0.08 1.82
CA TYR A 81 8.97 -1.05 2.85
C TYR A 81 9.14 -2.54 2.49
N PRO A 82 9.21 -2.97 1.21
CA PRO A 82 9.55 -4.35 0.85
C PRO A 82 11.05 -4.68 0.89
N ILE A 83 11.93 -3.70 1.13
CA ILE A 83 13.40 -3.81 1.04
C ILE A 83 13.99 -3.85 2.45
#